data_AF-A0A7S1W7V5-F1
#
_entry.id   AF-A0A7S1W7V5-F1
#
_cell.length_a   1.000
_cell.length_b   1.000
_cell.length_c   1.000
_cell.angle_alpha   90.00
_cell.angle_beta   90.00
_cell.angle_gamma   90.00
#
_symmetry.space_group_name_H-M   'P 1'
#
loop_
_entity.id
_entity.type
_entity.pdbx_description
1 polymer ?
#
loop_
_entity_poly.entity_id
_entity_poly.type
_entity_poly.pdbx_seq_one_letter_code
_entity_poly.pdbx_strand_id
1 'polypeptide(L)'
;HVAGGAQATMPHPTPAGSVDKLLGFLGGDASQLNAAAVEQQLKSDLQILLEDEVVEMAFKGRRDLMLFTTKRLLFIDLKGLTGMKVNYITIPWRTIQCFGV
;
A
#
# COMPACT_ATOMS: atom_id res chain seq x y z
N HIS A 1 10.39 -27.00 -43.42
CA HIS A 1 11.25 -27.07 -42.23
C HIS A 1 11.67 -25.64 -41.89
N VAL A 2 11.16 -25.11 -40.77
CA VAL A 2 11.65 -23.96 -39.96
C VAL A 2 11.73 -22.59 -40.67
N ALA A 3 10.80 -21.64 -40.49
CA ALA A 3 10.42 -20.83 -39.31
C ALA A 3 11.50 -19.81 -38.89
N GLY A 4 11.14 -18.51 -38.88
CA GLY A 4 11.99 -17.41 -38.42
C GLY A 4 11.26 -16.07 -38.43
N GLY A 5 10.10 -16.02 -37.75
CA GLY A 5 9.36 -14.79 -37.53
C GLY A 5 10.09 -13.90 -36.52
N ALA A 6 10.34 -12.65 -36.90
CA ALA A 6 10.88 -11.62 -36.03
C ALA A 6 9.93 -11.38 -34.85
N GLN A 7 10.36 -11.75 -33.64
CA GLN A 7 9.68 -11.33 -32.41
C GLN A 7 9.93 -9.85 -32.20
N ALA A 8 8.86 -9.05 -32.30
CA ALA A 8 8.84 -7.69 -31.82
C ALA A 8 9.13 -7.69 -30.30
N THR A 9 10.17 -7.00 -29.89
CA THR A 9 10.42 -6.65 -28.49
C THR A 9 9.29 -5.75 -28.02
N MET A 10 8.29 -6.34 -27.37
CA MET A 10 7.27 -5.58 -26.66
C MET A 10 7.95 -4.79 -25.53
N PRO A 11 7.63 -3.51 -25.32
CA PRO A 11 8.07 -2.81 -24.13
C PRO A 11 7.46 -3.52 -22.91
N HIS A 12 8.34 -3.97 -22.03
CA HIS A 12 7.98 -4.46 -20.71
C HIS A 12 7.07 -3.40 -20.04
N PRO A 13 5.89 -3.77 -19.52
CA PRO A 13 5.09 -2.82 -18.76
C PRO A 13 5.83 -2.55 -17.46
N THR A 14 6.53 -1.42 -17.37
CA THR A 14 6.90 -0.81 -16.10
C THR A 14 5.62 -0.75 -15.26
N PRO A 15 5.59 -1.21 -13.99
CA PRO A 15 4.39 -1.17 -13.18
C PRO A 15 4.13 0.28 -12.71
N ALA A 16 3.71 1.12 -13.65
CA ALA A 16 2.91 2.30 -13.38
C ALA A 16 1.52 1.78 -12.99
N GLY A 17 1.24 1.63 -11.70
CA GLY A 17 -0.03 1.02 -11.29
C GLY A 17 -0.33 1.08 -9.81
N SER A 18 0.58 0.68 -8.93
CA SER A 18 0.22 0.50 -7.51
C SER A 18 0.23 1.82 -6.72
N VAL A 19 1.17 2.71 -7.01
CA VAL A 19 1.24 4.04 -6.36
C VAL A 19 0.17 4.99 -6.87
N ASP A 20 -0.15 4.98 -8.17
CA ASP A 20 -1.22 5.81 -8.74
C ASP A 20 -2.61 5.37 -8.26
N LYS A 21 -2.83 4.06 -8.13
CA LYS A 21 -4.05 3.51 -7.51
C LYS A 21 -4.12 3.82 -6.03
N LEU A 22 -3.00 3.72 -5.29
CA LEU A 22 -2.95 4.16 -3.90
C LEU A 22 -3.26 5.66 -3.79
N LEU A 23 -2.70 6.50 -4.65
CA LEU A 23 -2.99 7.94 -4.71
C LEU A 23 -4.46 8.21 -5.02
N GLY A 24 -5.07 7.47 -5.95
CA GLY A 24 -6.51 7.54 -6.25
C GLY A 24 -7.37 7.13 -5.05
N PHE A 25 -7.01 6.05 -4.38
CA PHE A 25 -7.64 5.61 -3.12
C PHE A 25 -7.47 6.65 -2.00
N LEU A 26 -6.33 7.35 -1.98
CA LEU A 26 -6.00 8.41 -1.04
C LEU A 26 -6.58 9.79 -1.43
N GLY A 27 -7.25 9.94 -2.58
CA GLY A 27 -7.80 11.22 -3.07
C GLY A 27 -9.19 11.63 -2.55
N GLY A 28 -9.48 11.47 -1.26
CA GLY A 28 -10.83 11.67 -0.71
C GLY A 28 -10.81 12.00 0.79
N ASP A 29 -11.91 12.52 1.33
CA ASP A 29 -11.94 13.14 2.66
C ASP A 29 -11.47 12.22 3.82
N ALA A 30 -10.73 12.83 4.75
CA ALA A 30 -10.13 12.18 5.91
C ALA A 30 -11.19 11.46 6.75
N SER A 31 -11.12 10.13 6.77
CA SER A 31 -12.11 9.27 7.40
C SER A 31 -11.54 7.90 7.73
N GLN A 32 -12.23 7.18 8.60
CA GLN A 32 -12.02 5.75 8.81
C GLN A 32 -12.42 5.00 7.53
N LEU A 33 -11.51 4.19 7.02
CA LEU A 33 -11.71 3.40 5.81
C LEU A 33 -12.28 2.02 6.18
N ASN A 34 -12.92 1.38 5.21
CA ASN A 34 -13.32 -0.01 5.35
C ASN A 34 -12.07 -0.91 5.39
N ALA A 35 -11.87 -1.59 6.52
CA ALA A 35 -10.68 -2.39 6.75
C ALA A 35 -10.53 -3.57 5.77
N ALA A 36 -11.62 -4.25 5.42
CA ALA A 36 -11.59 -5.38 4.48
C ALA A 36 -11.23 -4.95 3.05
N ALA A 37 -11.77 -3.82 2.59
CA ALA A 37 -11.43 -3.25 1.29
C ALA A 37 -9.95 -2.85 1.22
N VAL A 38 -9.43 -2.23 2.30
CA VAL A 38 -8.02 -1.88 2.43
C VAL A 38 -7.14 -3.13 2.44
N GLU A 39 -7.49 -4.15 3.22
CA GLU A 39 -6.75 -5.41 3.27
C GLU A 39 -6.63 -6.04 1.87
N GLN A 40 -7.75 -6.14 1.15
CA GLN A 40 -7.75 -6.71 -0.19
C GLN A 40 -6.82 -5.95 -1.13
N GLN A 41 -6.88 -4.61 -1.11
CA GLN A 41 -6.04 -3.76 -1.94
C GLN A 41 -4.55 -3.87 -1.57
N LEU A 42 -4.23 -3.93 -0.27
CA LEU A 42 -2.86 -4.10 0.20
C LEU A 42 -2.29 -5.49 -0.11
N LYS A 43 -3.12 -6.54 -0.12
CA LYS A 43 -2.73 -7.90 -0.54
C LYS A 43 -2.57 -8.02 -2.05
N SER A 44 -3.46 -7.42 -2.85
CA SER A 44 -3.44 -7.55 -4.32
C SER A 44 -2.41 -6.66 -5.00
N ASP A 45 -2.41 -5.36 -4.67
CA ASP A 45 -1.75 -4.35 -5.48
C ASP A 45 -0.33 -4.05 -4.98
N LEU A 46 -0.12 -4.17 -3.66
CA LEU A 46 1.13 -3.81 -3.00
C LEU A 46 1.86 -5.01 -2.41
N GLN A 47 1.16 -6.11 -2.12
CA GLN A 47 1.71 -7.34 -1.53
C GLN A 47 2.55 -7.07 -0.26
N ILE A 48 2.14 -6.10 0.57
CA ILE A 48 2.90 -5.67 1.76
C ILE A 48 2.46 -6.35 3.06
N LEU A 49 1.28 -6.98 3.06
CA LEU A 49 0.76 -7.74 4.18
C LEU A 49 1.23 -9.20 4.10
N LEU A 50 1.50 -9.80 5.25
CA LEU A 50 1.72 -11.24 5.33
C LEU A 50 0.40 -11.98 5.03
N GLU A 51 0.50 -13.26 4.66
CA GLU A 51 -0.66 -14.09 4.30
C GLU A 51 -1.71 -14.16 5.42
N ASP A 52 -1.23 -14.29 6.66
CA ASP A 52 -2.01 -14.36 7.91
C ASP A 52 -2.16 -13.00 8.62
N GLU A 53 -1.74 -11.90 7.98
CA GLU A 53 -1.93 -10.55 8.49
C GLU A 53 -3.29 -9.99 8.02
N VAL A 54 -4.06 -9.45 8.97
CA VAL A 54 -5.41 -8.91 8.77
C VAL A 54 -5.42 -7.45 9.17
N VAL A 55 -6.11 -6.60 8.41
CA VAL A 55 -6.29 -5.18 8.75
C VAL A 55 -7.51 -5.05 9.66
N GLU A 56 -7.30 -4.58 10.90
CA GLU A 56 -8.38 -4.37 11.87
C GLU A 56 -9.00 -2.99 11.71
N MET A 57 -8.15 -1.96 11.53
CA MET A 57 -8.59 -0.59 11.33
C MET A 57 -7.69 0.12 10.32
N ALA A 58 -8.29 1.00 9.53
CA ALA A 58 -7.57 1.81 8.57
C ALA A 58 -8.08 3.25 8.66
N PHE A 59 -7.16 4.19 8.82
CA PHE A 59 -7.45 5.61 8.92
C PHE A 59 -6.69 6.37 7.86
N LYS A 60 -7.40 7.25 7.19
CA LYS A 60 -6.83 8.11 6.18
C LYS A 60 -6.68 9.52 6.74
N GLY A 61 -5.43 9.98 6.79
CA GLY A 61 -5.11 11.38 6.99
C GLY A 61 -5.16 12.15 5.67
N ARG A 62 -4.53 13.33 5.63
CA ARG A 62 -4.49 14.17 4.42
C ARG A 62 -3.65 13.54 3.30
N ARG A 63 -2.50 12.97 3.66
CA ARG A 63 -1.54 12.33 2.73
C ARG A 63 -1.04 10.97 3.22
N ASP A 64 -1.45 10.59 4.43
CA ASP A 64 -0.90 9.47 5.16
C ASP A 64 -2.01 8.45 5.41
N LEU A 65 -1.64 7.17 5.41
CA LEU A 65 -2.50 6.07 5.80
C LEU A 65 -1.96 5.46 7.08
N MET A 66 -2.80 5.35 8.10
CA MET A 66 -2.49 4.66 9.35
C MET A 66 -3.31 3.38 9.41
N LEU A 67 -2.63 2.26 9.54
CA LEU A 67 -3.22 0.93 9.52
C LEU A 67 -2.90 0.22 10.82
N PHE A 68 -3.93 -0.30 11.47
CA PHE A 68 -3.83 -1.20 12.59
C PHE A 68 -4.08 -2.60 12.05
N THR A 69 -3.05 -3.43 12.05
CA THR A 69 -3.15 -4.84 11.65
C THR A 69 -3.06 -5.73 12.88
N THR A 70 -3.32 -7.02 12.74
CA THR A 70 -3.13 -8.00 13.82
C THR A 70 -1.68 -8.12 14.31
N LYS A 71 -0.70 -7.60 13.56
CA LYS A 71 0.74 -7.78 13.85
C LYS A 71 1.48 -6.49 14.16
N ARG A 72 1.04 -5.37 13.60
CA ARG A 72 1.78 -4.10 13.63
C ARG A 72 0.89 -2.92 13.35
N LEU A 73 1.36 -1.76 13.80
CA LEU A 73 0.93 -0.48 13.29
C LEU A 73 1.75 -0.17 12.03
N LEU A 74 1.07 0.08 10.91
CA LEU A 74 1.69 0.38 9.62
C LEU A 74 1.27 1.78 9.17
N PHE A 75 2.26 2.64 8.93
CA PHE A 75 2.06 3.95 8.33
C PHE A 75 2.57 3.96 6.89
N ILE A 76 1.76 4.53 6.00
CA ILE A 76 2.13 4.78 4.61
C ILE A 76 2.08 6.29 4.39
N ASP A 77 3.22 6.92 4.13
CA ASP A 77 3.36 8.36 3.93
C ASP A 77 3.82 8.63 2.49
N LEU A 78 3.03 9.42 1.77
CA LEU A 78 3.35 9.88 0.43
C LEU A 78 4.28 11.11 0.50
N LYS A 79 5.57 10.89 0.21
CA LYS A 79 6.61 11.92 0.21
C LYS A 79 6.84 12.52 -1.18
N GLY A 80 7.23 13.80 -1.17
CA GLY A 80 7.70 14.55 -2.34
C GLY A 80 6.62 15.41 -3.00
N LEU A 81 7.06 16.43 -3.75
CA LEU A 81 6.17 17.37 -4.46
C LEU A 81 5.30 16.68 -5.52
N THR A 82 5.78 15.56 -6.09
CA THR A 82 5.07 14.76 -7.12
C THR A 82 4.38 13.51 -6.56
N GLY A 83 4.49 13.22 -5.25
CA GLY A 83 3.92 12.01 -4.65
C GLY A 83 4.57 10.69 -5.08
N MET A 84 5.68 10.74 -5.83
CA MET A 84 6.34 9.54 -6.39
C MET A 84 7.13 8.71 -5.37
N LYS A 85 7.37 9.22 -4.16
CA LYS A 85 8.06 8.49 -3.10
C LYS A 85 7.05 8.07 -2.04
N VAL A 86 7.06 6.80 -1.67
CA VAL A 86 6.22 6.28 -0.60
C VAL A 86 7.13 5.77 0.50
N ASN A 87 6.88 6.21 1.73
CA ASN A 87 7.57 5.73 2.92
C ASN A 87 6.65 4.80 3.72
N TYR A 88 7.17 3.65 4.10
CA TYR A 88 6.45 2.65 4.89
C TYR A 88 7.12 2.53 6.25
N ILE A 89 6.38 2.83 7.32
CA ILE A 89 6.87 2.70 8.69
C ILE A 89 6.08 1.60 9.37
N THR A 90 6.78 0.58 9.86
CA THR A 90 6.20 -0.57 10.53
C THR A 90 6.61 -0.57 12.00
N ILE A 91 5.63 -0.61 12.90
CA ILE A 91 5.83 -0.68 14.35
C ILE A 91 5.12 -1.94 14.86
N PRO A 92 5.84 -3.06 15.07
CA PRO A 92 5.24 -4.27 15.63
C PRO A 92 4.63 -4.00 17.00
N TRP A 93 3.50 -4.63 17.31
CA TRP A 93 2.84 -4.42 18.61
C TRP A 93 3.77 -4.70 19.80
N ARG A 94 4.59 -5.75 19.70
CA ARG A 94 5.56 -6.13 20.73
C ARG A 94 6.58 -5.05 21.09
N THR A 95 6.80 -4.04 20.24
CA THR A 95 7.79 -2.99 20.49
C THR A 95 7.20 -1.77 21.21
N ILE A 96 5.87 -1.67 21.30
CA ILE A 96 5.19 -0.55 21.97
C ILE A 96 5.11 -0.86 23.47
N GLN A 97 5.88 -0.15 24.28
CA GLN A 97 5.94 -0.38 25.74
C GLN A 97 5.00 0.54 26.53
N CYS A 98 4.71 1.73 26.02
CA CYS A 98 3.81 2.68 26.64
C CYS A 98 3.07 3.50 25.57
N PHE A 99 1.93 4.04 25.97
CA PHE A 99 1.16 5.02 25.20
C PHE A 99 0.65 6.11 26.15
N GLY A 100 0.33 7.27 25.61
CA GLY A 100 -0.24 8.40 26.35
C GLY A 100 -1.31 9.07 25.50
N VAL A 101 -2.24 9.76 26.18
CA VAL A 101 -3.40 10.46 25.59
C VAL A 101 -3.44 11.88 26.14
#